data_AF-A0A3M1MBA2-F1
#
_entry.id   AF-A0A3M1MBA2-F1
#
_cell.length_a   1.000
_cell.length_b   1.000
_cell.length_c   1.000
_cell.angle_alpha   90.00
_cell.angle_beta   90.00
_cell.angle_gamma   90.00
#
_symmetry.space_group_name_H-M   'P 1'
#
loop_
_entity.id
_entity.type
_entity.pdbx_description
1 polymer ?
#
loop_
_entity_poly.entity_id
_entity_poly.type
_entity_poly.pdbx_seq_one_letter_code
_entity_poly.pdbx_strand_id
1 'polypeptide(L)'
;MTIANGNYELNAQEKKFIGWHLIVAVAALAVGSLFGPLQAFEHAGWDLYPYLQPLFKSYYQGLTIHGVLNALVWTTFFITGFLTLTTIHGLQRGLRYPKVNYAGFWVMVVGLLVTAVPLLT
;
A
#
# COMPACT_ATOMS: atom_id res chain seq x y z
N MET A 1 -5.23 -20.78 27.80
CA MET A 1 -5.84 -20.60 26.46
C MET A 1 -7.32 -20.77 26.64
N THR A 2 -8.04 -19.66 26.85
CA THR A 2 -9.47 -19.70 27.12
C THR A 2 -10.19 -19.62 25.78
N ILE A 3 -10.65 -20.77 25.26
CA ILE A 3 -11.54 -20.81 24.11
C ILE A 3 -12.93 -20.42 24.64
N ALA A 4 -13.23 -19.13 24.66
CA ALA A 4 -14.59 -18.66 24.81
C ALA A 4 -15.23 -18.66 23.42
N ASN A 5 -16.24 -19.51 23.21
CA ASN A 5 -17.12 -19.53 22.03
C ASN A 5 -16.48 -19.80 20.65
N GLY A 6 -15.72 -20.89 20.47
CA GLY A 6 -15.53 -21.59 19.17
C GLY A 6 -14.93 -20.82 17.98
N ASN A 7 -14.78 -19.49 18.07
CA ASN A 7 -14.38 -18.58 17.03
C ASN A 7 -13.18 -17.78 17.52
N TYR A 8 -12.14 -17.74 16.72
CA TYR A 8 -10.94 -16.97 16.99
C TYR A 8 -11.21 -15.48 16.77
N GLU A 9 -10.99 -14.69 17.81
CA GLU A 9 -11.01 -13.24 17.72
C GLU A 9 -9.60 -12.68 17.51
N LEU A 10 -9.47 -11.74 16.58
CA LEU A 10 -8.22 -11.03 16.32
C LEU A 10 -7.75 -10.30 17.58
N ASN A 11 -6.52 -10.56 17.99
CA ASN A 11 -5.91 -9.83 19.09
C ASN A 11 -5.47 -8.41 18.65
N ALA A 12 -5.13 -7.55 19.61
CA ALA A 12 -4.75 -6.17 19.32
C ALA A 12 -3.51 -6.06 18.40
N GLN A 13 -2.56 -6.99 18.51
CA GLN A 13 -1.35 -7.00 17.69
C GLN A 13 -1.66 -7.37 16.24
N GLU A 14 -2.55 -8.33 16.01
CA GLU A 14 -2.98 -8.73 14.66
C GLU A 14 -3.80 -7.62 13.99
N LYS A 15 -4.75 -7.02 14.73
CA LYS A 15 -5.51 -5.85 14.25
C LYS A 15 -4.58 -4.72 13.82
N LYS A 16 -3.56 -4.42 14.64
CA LYS A 16 -2.57 -3.39 14.33
C LYS A 16 -1.74 -3.74 13.10
N PHE A 17 -1.25 -4.98 13.01
CA PHE A 17 -0.43 -5.45 11.89
C PHE A 17 -1.20 -5.40 10.55
N ILE A 18 -2.43 -5.89 10.53
CA ILE A 18 -3.33 -5.82 9.37
C ILE A 18 -3.63 -4.35 9.06
N GLY A 19 -3.95 -3.55 10.08
CA GLY A 19 -4.23 -2.13 9.93
C GLY A 19 -3.09 -1.35 9.28
N TRP A 20 -1.84 -1.62 9.66
CA TRP A 20 -0.67 -1.00 9.02
C TRP A 20 -0.59 -1.27 7.52
N HIS A 21 -0.84 -2.51 7.09
CA HIS A 21 -0.87 -2.85 5.66
C HIS A 21 -1.97 -2.08 4.94
N LEU A 22 -3.19 -2.11 5.48
CA LEU A 22 -4.34 -1.48 4.84
C LEU A 22 -4.20 0.04 4.79
N ILE A 23 -3.63 0.68 5.80
CA ILE A 23 -3.36 2.12 5.80
C ILE A 23 -2.35 2.48 4.71
N VAL A 24 -1.21 1.78 4.64
CA VAL A 24 -0.19 2.05 3.60
C VAL A 24 -0.78 1.81 2.21
N ALA A 25 -1.54 0.74 2.06
CA ALA A 25 -2.20 0.40 0.83
C ALA A 25 -3.16 1.53 0.39
N VAL A 26 -4.15 1.89 1.22
CA VAL A 26 -5.16 2.89 0.86
C VAL A 26 -4.51 4.26 0.61
N ALA A 27 -3.49 4.62 1.38
CA ALA A 27 -2.71 5.83 1.13
C ALA A 27 -2.01 5.80 -0.24
N ALA A 28 -1.37 4.68 -0.60
CA ALA A 28 -0.72 4.51 -1.90
C ALA A 28 -1.74 4.59 -3.05
N LEU A 29 -2.89 3.93 -2.93
CA LEU A 29 -3.97 4.02 -3.91
C LEU A 29 -4.46 5.45 -4.09
N ALA A 30 -4.70 6.16 -2.99
CA ALA A 30 -5.18 7.53 -3.03
C ALA A 30 -4.17 8.45 -3.72
N VAL A 31 -2.91 8.42 -3.29
CA VAL A 31 -1.85 9.27 -3.86
C VAL A 31 -1.59 8.92 -5.32
N GLY A 32 -1.45 7.64 -5.67
CA GLY A 32 -1.23 7.21 -7.05
C GLY A 32 -2.39 7.63 -7.94
N SER A 33 -3.64 7.46 -7.50
CA SER A 33 -4.82 7.80 -8.30
C SER A 33 -4.97 9.29 -8.61
N LEU A 34 -4.40 10.20 -7.81
CA LEU A 34 -4.40 11.64 -8.10
C LEU A 34 -3.69 11.99 -9.42
N PHE A 35 -2.73 11.16 -9.85
CA PHE A 35 -2.03 11.36 -11.12
C PHE A 35 -2.84 10.92 -12.34
N GLY A 36 -3.82 10.02 -12.19
CA GLY A 36 -4.64 9.56 -13.30
C GLY A 36 -5.37 10.70 -14.03
N PRO A 37 -6.07 11.61 -13.32
CA PRO A 37 -6.64 12.81 -13.91
C PRO A 37 -5.62 13.72 -14.61
N LEU A 38 -4.42 13.91 -14.03
CA LEU A 38 -3.36 14.70 -14.67
C LEU A 38 -2.94 14.09 -16.01
N GLN A 39 -2.87 12.76 -16.11
CA GLN A 39 -2.58 12.08 -17.36
C GLN A 39 -3.72 12.24 -18.38
N ALA A 40 -4.97 12.16 -17.94
CA ALA A 40 -6.13 12.36 -18.80
C ALA A 40 -6.16 13.78 -19.38
N PHE A 41 -5.85 14.81 -18.57
CA PHE A 41 -5.75 16.19 -19.03
C PHE A 41 -4.61 16.41 -20.02
N GLU A 42 -3.42 15.85 -19.75
CA GLU A 42 -2.30 15.89 -20.69
C GLU A 42 -2.70 15.32 -22.05
N HIS A 43 -3.33 14.14 -22.07
CA HIS A 43 -3.81 13.51 -23.31
C HIS A 43 -4.94 14.28 -24.00
N ALA A 44 -5.67 15.13 -23.27
CA ALA A 44 -6.66 16.06 -23.82
C ALA A 44 -6.05 17.38 -24.33
N GLY A 45 -4.72 17.55 -24.24
CA GLY A 45 -4.00 18.75 -24.67
C GLY A 45 -3.88 19.83 -23.59
N TRP A 46 -4.21 19.52 -22.34
CA TRP A 46 -4.10 20.42 -21.19
C TRP A 46 -2.98 19.96 -20.25
N ASP A 47 -1.76 20.46 -20.49
CA ASP A 47 -0.62 20.17 -19.62
C ASP A 47 -0.68 20.98 -18.33
N LEU A 48 -0.88 20.26 -17.21
CA LEU A 48 -0.97 20.83 -15.87
C LEU A 48 0.34 20.70 -15.07
N TYR A 49 1.32 19.93 -15.54
CA TYR A 49 2.59 19.70 -14.85
C TYR A 49 3.42 20.98 -14.63
N PRO A 50 3.43 21.99 -15.52
CA PRO A 50 4.11 23.26 -15.28
C PRO A 50 3.65 23.97 -14.00
N TYR A 51 2.38 23.82 -13.60
CA TYR A 51 1.83 24.41 -12.38
C TYR A 51 2.17 23.63 -11.10
N LEU A 52 2.68 22.40 -11.25
CA LEU A 52 3.06 21.52 -10.13
C LEU A 52 4.57 21.57 -9.82
N GLN A 53 5.34 22.33 -10.59
CA GLN A 53 6.76 22.53 -10.31
C GLN A 53 6.96 23.35 -9.02
N PRO A 54 8.03 23.07 -8.25
CA PRO A 54 9.09 22.11 -8.53
C PRO A 54 8.78 20.67 -8.08
N LEU A 55 7.59 20.40 -7.52
CA LEU A 55 7.27 19.14 -6.86
C LEU A 55 7.15 17.97 -7.84
N PHE A 56 6.46 18.18 -8.97
CA PHE A 56 6.34 17.20 -10.05
C PHE A 56 6.73 17.86 -11.37
N LYS A 57 7.69 17.26 -12.08
CA LYS A 57 8.42 17.90 -13.17
C LYS A 57 7.84 17.62 -14.55
N SER A 58 7.22 16.45 -14.75
CA SER A 58 6.76 16.01 -16.07
C SER A 58 5.66 14.95 -16.03
N TYR A 59 4.99 14.80 -17.17
CA TYR A 59 4.05 13.71 -17.44
C TYR A 59 4.62 12.33 -17.12
N TYR A 60 5.85 12.04 -17.56
CA TYR A 60 6.46 10.73 -17.35
C TYR A 60 6.74 10.46 -15.87
N GLN A 61 7.17 11.46 -15.10
CA GLN A 61 7.34 11.31 -13.66
C GLN A 61 5.98 10.99 -12.99
N GLY A 62 4.92 11.73 -13.35
CA GLY A 62 3.57 11.49 -12.85
C GLY A 62 3.02 10.11 -13.22
N LEU A 63 3.18 9.70 -14.49
CA LEU A 63 2.81 8.38 -14.99
C LEU A 63 3.51 7.26 -14.23
N THR A 64 4.81 7.39 -13.97
CA THR A 64 5.55 6.37 -13.21
C THR A 64 5.07 6.32 -11.76
N ILE A 65 4.86 7.45 -11.10
CA ILE A 65 4.32 7.49 -9.73
C ILE A 65 2.93 6.85 -9.67
N HIS A 66 2.03 7.19 -10.61
CA HIS A 66 0.70 6.60 -10.74
C HIS A 66 0.77 5.07 -10.80
N GLY A 67 1.51 4.55 -11.79
CA GLY A 67 1.61 3.12 -12.05
C GLY A 67 2.25 2.36 -10.89
N VAL A 68 3.36 2.85 -10.35
CA VAL A 68 4.06 2.18 -9.24
C VAL A 68 3.19 2.14 -7.98
N LEU A 69 2.60 3.27 -7.59
CA LEU A 69 1.79 3.33 -6.38
C LEU A 69 0.52 2.48 -6.50
N ASN A 70 -0.17 2.51 -7.64
CA ASN A 70 -1.44 1.79 -7.81
C ASN A 70 -1.27 0.31 -8.18
N ALA A 71 -0.35 -0.03 -9.07
CA ALA A 71 -0.21 -1.40 -9.58
C ALA A 71 0.70 -2.28 -8.72
N LEU A 72 1.67 -1.69 -7.99
CA LEU A 72 2.62 -2.44 -7.17
C LEU A 72 2.41 -2.20 -5.67
N VAL A 73 2.46 -0.95 -5.21
CA VAL A 73 2.46 -0.67 -3.76
C VAL A 73 1.08 -0.94 -3.15
N TRP A 74 0.02 -0.34 -3.70
CA TRP A 74 -1.36 -0.56 -3.26
C TRP A 74 -1.71 -2.05 -3.23
N THR A 75 -1.57 -2.72 -4.38
CA THR A 75 -1.97 -4.12 -4.54
C THR A 75 -1.18 -5.03 -3.60
N THR A 76 0.14 -4.87 -3.49
CA THR A 76 0.96 -5.75 -2.65
C THR A 76 0.62 -5.57 -1.17
N PHE A 77 0.61 -4.33 -0.66
CA PHE A 77 0.27 -4.10 0.74
C PHE A 77 -1.17 -4.54 1.06
N PHE A 78 -2.13 -4.25 0.17
CA PHE A 78 -3.51 -4.68 0.33
C PHE A 78 -3.63 -6.20 0.37
N ILE A 79 -3.05 -6.91 -0.62
CA ILE A 79 -3.09 -8.37 -0.71
C ILE A 79 -2.48 -8.99 0.54
N THR A 80 -1.30 -8.56 0.98
CA THR A 80 -0.65 -9.16 2.16
C THR A 80 -1.45 -8.91 3.44
N GLY A 81 -1.96 -7.68 3.64
CA GLY A 81 -2.79 -7.34 4.80
C GLY A 81 -4.13 -8.07 4.81
N PHE A 82 -4.84 -8.06 3.68
CA PHE A 82 -6.14 -8.71 3.53
C PHE A 82 -6.03 -10.23 3.58
N LEU A 83 -5.00 -10.83 2.94
CA LEU A 83 -4.74 -12.26 3.01
C LEU A 83 -4.44 -12.68 4.45
N THR A 84 -3.71 -11.87 5.21
CA THR A 84 -3.48 -12.14 6.64
C THR A 84 -4.80 -12.19 7.41
N LEU A 85 -5.67 -11.20 7.21
CA LEU A 85 -7.00 -11.16 7.82
C LEU A 85 -7.84 -12.39 7.45
N THR A 86 -7.98 -12.67 6.16
CA THR A 86 -8.82 -13.78 5.67
C THR A 86 -8.26 -15.13 6.06
N THR A 87 -6.94 -15.28 6.18
CA THR A 87 -6.30 -16.52 6.65
C THR A 87 -6.58 -16.77 8.14
N ILE A 88 -6.42 -15.74 8.98
CA ILE A 88 -6.72 -15.85 10.43
C ILE A 88 -8.20 -16.19 10.62
N HIS A 89 -9.08 -15.49 9.90
CA HIS A 89 -10.52 -15.71 9.95
C HIS A 89 -10.92 -17.07 9.38
N GLY A 90 -10.38 -17.50 8.24
CA GLY A 90 -10.74 -18.77 7.60
C GLY A 90 -10.26 -19.99 8.38
N LEU A 91 -9.07 -19.90 8.99
CA LEU A 91 -8.48 -21.02 9.75
C LEU A 91 -8.77 -20.98 11.25
N GLN A 92 -9.47 -19.93 11.71
CA GLN A 92 -9.83 -19.69 13.12
C GLN A 92 -8.61 -19.86 14.03
N ARG A 93 -7.48 -19.29 13.62
CA ARG A 93 -6.20 -19.37 14.34
C ARG A 93 -5.36 -18.12 14.10
N GLY A 94 -4.66 -17.71 15.15
CA GLY A 94 -3.73 -16.59 15.06
C GLY A 94 -2.47 -16.88 14.24
N LEU A 95 -1.68 -15.83 14.01
CA LEU A 95 -0.39 -15.95 13.33
C LEU A 95 0.59 -16.83 14.12
N ARG A 96 1.13 -17.87 13.47
CA ARG A 96 2.10 -18.77 14.09
C ARG A 96 3.45 -18.11 14.42
N TYR A 97 3.95 -17.27 13.51
CA TYR A 97 5.24 -16.58 13.67
C TYR A 97 5.13 -15.07 13.40
N PRO A 98 4.56 -14.28 14.33
CA PRO A 98 4.34 -12.85 14.12
C PRO A 98 5.62 -12.08 13.74
N LYS A 99 6.78 -12.45 14.31
CA LYS A 99 8.08 -11.79 14.02
C LYS A 99 8.47 -11.86 12.53
N VAL A 100 8.22 -13.00 11.87
CA VAL A 100 8.51 -13.17 10.43
C VAL A 100 7.59 -12.28 9.59
N ASN A 101 6.32 -12.18 9.98
CA ASN A 101 5.34 -11.30 9.33
C ASN A 101 5.75 -9.83 9.44
N TYR A 102 6.19 -9.38 10.62
CA TYR A 102 6.73 -8.03 10.81
C TYR A 102 8.00 -7.79 9.98
N ALA A 103 8.91 -8.76 9.90
CA ALA A 103 10.10 -8.64 9.06
C ALA A 103 9.71 -8.45 7.57
N GLY A 104 8.76 -9.25 7.08
CA GLY A 104 8.23 -9.11 5.71
C GLY A 104 7.63 -7.72 5.45
N PHE A 105 6.79 -7.22 6.37
CA PHE A 105 6.25 -5.87 6.27
C PHE A 105 7.34 -4.80 6.16
N TRP A 106 8.38 -4.88 6.99
CA TRP A 106 9.46 -3.89 6.94
C TRP A 106 10.30 -3.99 5.67
N VAL A 107 10.50 -5.19 5.12
CA VAL A 107 11.14 -5.35 3.80
C VAL A 107 10.32 -4.62 2.72
N MET A 108 8.99 -4.76 2.75
CA MET A 108 8.11 -4.04 1.82
C MET A 108 8.23 -2.52 1.98
N VAL A 109 8.26 -2.01 3.22
CA VAL A 109 8.43 -0.57 3.51
C VAL A 109 9.79 -0.07 3.03
N VAL A 110 10.87 -0.82 3.25
CA VAL A 110 12.20 -0.45 2.76
C VAL A 110 12.21 -0.41 1.24
N GLY A 111 11.62 -1.40 0.56
CA GLY A 111 11.50 -1.40 -0.91
C GLY A 111 10.74 -0.18 -1.44
N LEU A 112 9.65 0.20 -0.78
CA LEU A 112 8.90 1.42 -1.07
C LEU A 112 9.79 2.68 -0.93
N LEU A 113 10.52 2.82 0.17
CA LEU A 113 11.39 3.98 0.42
C LEU A 113 12.56 4.06 -0.56
N VAL A 114 13.18 2.93 -0.90
CA VAL A 114 14.23 2.88 -1.92
C VAL A 114 13.67 3.30 -3.28
N THR A 115 12.47 2.86 -3.63
CA THR A 115 11.79 3.23 -4.88
C THR A 115 11.41 4.70 -4.92
N ALA A 116 11.10 5.31 -3.77
CA ALA A 116 10.74 6.72 -3.68
C ALA A 116 11.88 7.67 -4.11
N VAL A 117 13.15 7.28 -3.90
CA VAL A 117 14.31 8.12 -4.26
C VAL A 117 14.32 8.45 -5.76
N PRO A 118 14.46 7.48 -6.69
CA PRO A 118 14.49 7.77 -8.12
C PRO A 118 13.16 8.32 -8.67
N LEU A 119 12.03 8.13 -7.97
CA LEU A 119 10.76 8.71 -8.40
C LEU A 119 10.65 10.21 -8.10
N LEU A 120 11.34 10.69 -7.05
CA LEU A 120 11.18 12.06 -6.55
C LEU A 120 12.38 12.96 -6.85
N THR A 121 13.52 12.41 -7.28
CA THR A 121 14.72 13.16 -7.71
C THR A 121 14.75 13.33 -9.21
#